data_AF-A0A0D6T7Q5-F1
#
_entry.id   AF-A0A0D6T7Q5-F1
#
_cell.length_a   1.000
_cell.length_b   1.000
_cell.length_c   1.000
_cell.angle_alpha   90.00
_cell.angle_beta   90.00
_cell.angle_gamma   90.00
#
_symmetry.space_group_name_H-M   'P 1'
#
loop_
_entity.id
_entity.type
_entity.pdbx_description
1 polymer ?
#
loop_
_entity_poly.entity_id
_entity_poly.type
_entity_poly.pdbx_seq_one_letter_code
_entity_poly.pdbx_strand_id
1 'polypeptide(L)' 'MTTYRLGSSPAVHTPGILAWAINGYAFQQDRQRLLDLFCVTFSSVPSDAFESLLSKAVPYTVDGETVVFTVEG' A
#
# COMPACT_ATOMS: atom_id res chain seq x y z
N MET A 1 9.56 13.92 -3.88
CA MET A 1 9.88 12.68 -3.14
C MET A 1 9.35 12.71 -1.72
N THR A 2 8.35 11.87 -1.43
CA THR A 2 7.84 11.62 -0.07
C THR A 2 7.94 10.13 0.22
N THR A 3 8.54 9.76 1.36
CA THR A 3 8.67 8.37 1.80
C THR A 3 7.60 8.04 2.84
N TYR A 4 6.83 6.99 2.58
CA TYR A 4 5.80 6.49 3.48
C TYR A 4 6.24 5.19 4.15
N ARG A 5 5.77 4.99 5.38
CA ARG A 5 6.06 3.81 6.20
C ARG A 5 4.74 3.23 6.71
N LEU A 6 4.41 2.03 6.25
CA LEU A 6 3.19 1.31 6.64
C LEU A 6 3.57 0.21 7.63
N GLY A 7 3.40 0.50 8.92
CA GLY A 7 3.69 -0.44 10.00
C GLY A 7 2.66 -1.56 10.07
N SER A 8 3.08 -2.72 10.60
CA SER A 8 2.16 -3.77 11.02
C SER A 8 1.56 -3.46 12.40
N SER A 9 0.48 -4.16 12.72
CA SER A 9 -0.12 -4.18 14.06
C SER A 9 -0.24 -5.62 14.54
N PRO A 10 -0.47 -5.88 15.84
CA PRO A 10 -0.67 -7.25 16.33
C PRO A 10 -1.78 -8.03 15.61
N ALA A 11 -2.77 -7.34 15.03
CA ALA A 11 -3.88 -7.94 14.31
C ALA A 11 -3.66 -8.03 12.78
N VAL A 12 -2.71 -7.28 12.23
CA VAL A 12 -2.56 -7.10 10.78
C VAL A 12 -1.09 -7.12 10.40
N HIS A 13 -0.70 -8.12 9.61
CA HIS A 13 0.62 -8.22 9.00
C HIS A 13 0.63 -7.47 7.65
N THR A 14 1.03 -6.20 7.68
CA THR A 14 0.96 -5.26 6.54
C THR A 14 1.67 -5.76 5.28
N PRO A 15 2.89 -6.35 5.33
CA PRO A 15 3.54 -6.86 4.12
C PRO A 15 2.73 -7.96 3.41
N GLY A 16 2.04 -8.81 4.19
CA GLY A 16 1.20 -9.88 3.65
C GLY A 16 -0.07 -9.35 3.01
N ILE A 17 -0.75 -8.42 3.69
CA ILE A 17 -1.94 -7.75 3.15
C ILE A 17 -1.61 -6.96 1.89
N LEU A 18 -0.45 -6.28 1.85
CA LEU A 18 0.00 -5.57 0.66
C LEU A 18 0.25 -6.52 -0.52
N ALA A 19 0.93 -7.65 -0.30
CA ALA A 19 1.18 -8.63 -1.35
C ALA A 19 -0.14 -9.20 -1.92
N TRP A 20 -1.12 -9.49 -1.08
CA TRP A 20 -2.47 -9.89 -1.49
C TRP A 20 -3.18 -8.78 -2.28
N ALA A 21 -3.16 -7.54 -1.78
CA ALA A 21 -3.83 -6.41 -2.40
C ALA A 21 -3.24 -6.08 -3.77
N ILE A 22 -1.91 -6.13 -3.93
CA ILE A 22 -1.23 -5.96 -5.21
C ILE A 22 -1.71 -7.00 -6.25
N ASN A 23 -1.89 -8.26 -5.83
CA ASN A 23 -2.44 -9.28 -6.72
C ASN A 23 -3.91 -9.02 -7.06
N GLY A 24 -4.70 -8.58 -6.08
CA GLY A 24 -6.09 -8.17 -6.29
C GLY A 24 -6.24 -6.95 -7.19
N TYR A 25 -5.29 -6.01 -7.14
CA TYR A 25 -5.32 -4.76 -7.92
C TYR A 25 -5.17 -4.99 -9.43
N ALA A 26 -4.72 -6.18 -9.83
CA ALA A 26 -4.73 -6.62 -11.22
C ALA A 26 -6.17 -6.69 -11.80
N PHE A 27 -7.18 -6.91 -10.95
CA PHE A 27 -8.59 -7.00 -11.35
C PHE A 27 -9.25 -5.62 -11.23
N GLN A 28 -9.67 -5.05 -12.37
CA GLN A 28 -10.21 -3.69 -12.43
C GLN A 28 -11.40 -3.45 -11.49
N GLN A 29 -12.27 -4.45 -11.33
CA GLN A 29 -13.46 -4.38 -10.47
C GLN A 29 -13.14 -4.26 -8.96
N ASP A 30 -11.94 -4.67 -8.55
CA ASP A 30 -11.53 -4.69 -7.15
C ASP A 30 -10.67 -3.47 -6.76
N ARG A 31 -10.13 -2.74 -7.75
CA ARG A 31 -9.18 -1.64 -7.53
C ARG A 31 -9.70 -0.60 -6.55
N GLN A 32 -10.91 -0.08 -6.76
CA GLN A 32 -11.45 0.98 -5.92
C GLN A 32 -11.59 0.51 -4.46
N ARG A 33 -12.10 -0.70 -4.24
CA ARG A 33 -12.28 -1.25 -2.88
C ARG A 33 -10.94 -1.47 -2.18
N LEU A 34 -9.93 -1.93 -2.91
CA LEU A 34 -8.59 -2.12 -2.37
C LEU A 34 -7.92 -0.78 -2.06
N LEU A 35 -8.09 0.22 -2.91
CA LEU A 35 -7.63 1.57 -2.65
C LEU A 35 -8.28 2.14 -1.37
N ASP A 36 -9.62 2.08 -1.29
CA ASP A 36 -10.39 2.59 -0.15
C ASP A 36 -9.94 1.92 1.16
N LEU A 37 -9.71 0.60 1.14
CA LEU A 37 -9.21 -0.15 2.29
C LEU A 37 -7.88 0.40 2.81
N PHE A 38 -6.92 0.67 1.93
CA PHE A 38 -5.61 1.19 2.33
C PHE A 38 -5.69 2.65 2.78
N CYS A 39 -6.46 3.50 2.08
CA CYS A 39 -6.70 4.88 2.47
C CYS A 39 -7.35 5.00 3.86
N VAL A 40 -8.31 4.12 4.17
CA VAL A 40 -8.95 4.09 5.50
C VAL A 40 -8.00 3.59 6.58
N THR A 41 -7.17 2.59 6.26
CA THR A 41 -6.22 2.00 7.22
C THR A 41 -5.05 2.95 7.54
N PHE A 42 -4.59 3.70 6.54
CA PHE A 42 -3.42 4.58 6.62
C PHE A 42 -3.80 5.99 6.14
N SER A 43 -4.59 6.70 6.93
CA SER A 43 -5.19 8.00 6.57
C SER A 43 -4.19 9.13 6.31
N SER A 44 -2.91 8.97 6.68
CA SER A 44 -1.84 9.93 6.41
C SER A 44 -1.20 9.80 5.01
N VAL A 45 -1.56 8.75 4.27
CA VAL A 45 -1.02 8.48 2.93
C VAL A 45 -2.10 8.82 1.89
N PRO A 46 -1.79 9.66 0.91
CA PRO A 46 -2.76 10.07 -0.10
C PRO A 46 -3.07 8.92 -1.07
N SER A 47 -4.23 8.98 -1.72
CA SER A 47 -4.74 7.90 -2.56
C SER A 47 -3.85 7.61 -3.76
N ASP A 48 -3.31 8.64 -4.41
CA ASP A 48 -2.37 8.54 -5.54
C ASP A 48 -1.08 7.78 -5.19
N ALA A 49 -0.60 7.92 -3.96
CA ALA A 49 0.54 7.13 -3.46
C ALA A 49 0.17 5.64 -3.34
N PHE A 50 -1.05 5.31 -2.91
CA PHE A 50 -1.54 3.93 -2.92
C PHE A 50 -1.79 3.38 -4.32
N GLU A 51 -2.31 4.18 -5.25
CA GLU A 51 -2.43 3.78 -6.66
C GLU A 51 -1.07 3.37 -7.23
N SER A 52 -0.05 4.19 -6.98
CA SER A 52 1.31 3.94 -7.42
C SER A 52 1.89 2.66 -6.80
N LEU A 53 1.65 2.44 -5.51
CA LEU A 53 2.13 1.25 -4.81
C LEU A 53 1.41 -0.03 -5.27
N LEU A 54 0.07 -0.01 -5.30
CA LEU A 54 -0.75 -1.18 -5.62
C LEU A 54 -0.64 -1.59 -7.10
N SER A 55 -0.43 -0.63 -8.01
CA SER A 55 -0.13 -0.88 -9.41
C SER A 55 1.30 -1.34 -9.69
N LYS A 56 2.17 -1.38 -8.66
CA LYS A 56 3.62 -1.61 -8.77
C LYS A 56 4.35 -0.55 -9.60
N ALA A 57 3.79 0.65 -9.76
CA ALA A 57 4.47 1.76 -10.42
C ALA A 57 5.69 2.25 -9.61
N VAL A 58 5.66 2.07 -8.28
CA VAL A 58 6.80 2.31 -7.40
C VAL A 58 7.24 1.02 -6.69
N PRO A 59 8.55 0.81 -6.50
CA PRO A 59 9.03 -0.29 -5.68
C PRO A 59 8.76 -0.02 -4.19
N TYR A 60 8.68 -1.09 -3.40
CA TYR A 60 8.70 -1.02 -1.95
C TYR A 60 9.74 -1.96 -1.38
N THR A 61 10.15 -1.70 -0.15
CA THR A 61 10.99 -2.57 0.66
C THR A 61 10.28 -2.90 1.96
N VAL A 62 10.75 -3.94 2.65
CA VAL A 62 10.24 -4.33 3.97
C VAL A 62 11.36 -4.20 4.99
N ASP A 63 11.15 -3.37 6.00
CA ASP A 63 12.03 -3.12 7.13
C ASP A 63 11.37 -3.72 8.39
N GLY A 64 11.78 -4.94 8.75
CA GLY A 64 11.10 -5.75 9.76
C GLY A 64 9.69 -6.13 9.29
N GLU A 65 8.67 -5.53 9.91
CA GLU A 65 7.26 -5.68 9.50
C GLU A 65 6.66 -4.39 8.93
N THR A 66 7.52 -3.43 8.57
CA THR A 66 7.11 -2.13 8.02
C THR A 66 7.36 -2.11 6.51
N VAL A 67 6.34 -1.81 5.72
CA VAL A 67 6.51 -1.54 4.29
C VAL A 67 7.00 -0.10 4.11
N VAL A 68 8.04 0.09 3.31
CA VAL A 68 8.61 1.42 3.00
C VAL A 68 8.62 1.63 1.50
N PHE A 69 8.02 2.73 1.04
CA PHE A 69 8.00 3.11 -0.37
C PHE A 69 8.09 4.63 -0.53
N THR A 70 8.56 5.09 -1.69
CA THR A 70 8.76 6.51 -1.99
C THR A 70 8.04 6.86 -3.29
N VAL A 71 7.35 7.99 -3.29
CA VAL A 71 6.67 8.55 -4.47
C VAL A 71 7.26 9.91 -4.83
N GLU A 72 7.29 10.23 -6.12
CA GLU A 72 7.48 11.61 -6.57
C GLU A 72 6.21 12.42 -6.26
N GLY A 73 6.41 13.67 -5.86
CA GLY A 73 5.31 14.59 -5.55
C GLY A 73 4.95 15.45 -6.74
#